data_AF-A0ABD1CTR3-F1
#
_entry.id   AF-A0ABD1CTR3-F1
#
_cell.length_a   1.000
_cell.length_b   1.000
_cell.length_c   1.000
_cell.angle_alpha   90.00
_cell.angle_beta   90.00
_cell.angle_gamma   90.00
#
_symmetry.space_group_name_H-M   'P 1'
#
loop_
_entity.id
_entity.type
_entity.pdbx_description
1 polymer ?
#
loop_
_entity_poly.entity_id
_entity_poly.type
_entity_poly.pdbx_seq_one_letter_code
_entity_poly.pdbx_strand_id
1 'polypeptide(L)'
;MPSQLQKAFRPPPESCNFCAGIRSVPRVSNVDPDDFERRYAYGAGPVIVTDATANWTAPEVFDYWFFGKIYETYGARRGAARCQFFPYKTGFRSLQEALSLEEARVNYEPGTEPWYFGWSNCDPVILKVLREHYGRPYFLPRASENNAVDWVFMGGTGLGAHMHVDNVRLPSWQSQLKGAKEWILAPPPECYYSCDFLSVVVQTGDTSKFNLKVPLIHL
;
A
#
# COMPACT_ATOMS: atom_id res chain seq x y z
N MET A 1 2.28 24.79 15.18
CA MET A 1 1.15 24.84 16.15
C MET A 1 1.51 24.02 17.38
N PRO A 2 1.18 24.47 18.61
CA PRO A 2 1.44 23.71 19.83
C PRO A 2 0.66 22.39 19.85
N SER A 3 1.28 21.30 20.32
CA SER A 3 0.71 19.94 20.36
C SER A 3 -0.61 19.83 21.15
N GLN A 4 -0.84 20.75 22.09
CA GLN A 4 -2.06 20.85 22.90
C GLN A 4 -3.28 21.23 22.06
N LEU A 5 -3.12 22.09 21.04
CA LEU A 5 -4.23 22.56 20.20
C LEU A 5 -4.67 21.52 19.15
N GLN A 6 -3.78 20.61 18.73
CA GLN A 6 -4.16 19.50 17.85
C GLN A 6 -5.14 18.52 18.51
N LYS A 7 -5.07 18.36 19.85
CA LYS A 7 -5.99 17.50 20.60
C LYS A 7 -7.40 18.11 20.72
N ALA A 8 -7.53 19.43 20.68
CA ALA A 8 -8.81 20.13 20.77
C ALA A 8 -9.65 20.05 19.48
N PHE A 9 -9.01 19.78 18.34
CA PHE A 9 -9.66 19.56 17.04
C PHE A 9 -9.68 18.09 16.62
N ARG A 10 -9.45 17.16 17.55
CA ARG A 10 -9.73 15.74 17.28
C ARG A 10 -11.25 15.65 17.05
N PRO A 11 -11.71 15.02 15.95
CA PRO A 11 -13.12 14.73 15.78
C PRO A 11 -13.68 14.10 17.07
N PRO A 12 -14.96 14.34 17.41
CA PRO A 12 -15.58 13.65 18.55
C PRO A 12 -15.28 12.15 18.49
N PRO A 13 -15.12 11.47 19.64
CA PRO A 13 -14.73 10.07 19.68
C PRO A 13 -15.59 9.29 18.70
N GLU A 14 -14.95 8.69 17.69
CA GLU A 14 -15.68 7.99 16.65
C GLU A 14 -16.48 6.87 17.30
N SER A 15 -17.75 6.71 16.90
CA SER A 15 -18.56 5.60 17.36
C SER A 15 -17.86 4.29 16.99
N CYS A 16 -17.48 3.47 17.98
CA CYS A 16 -16.83 2.19 17.75
C CYS A 16 -17.72 1.15 17.04
N ASN A 17 -18.96 1.50 16.68
CA ASN A 17 -19.88 0.64 15.93
C ASN A 17 -19.32 0.24 14.56
N PHE A 18 -18.34 0.96 14.02
CA PHE A 18 -17.71 0.64 12.75
C PHE A 18 -16.99 -0.71 12.74
N CYS A 19 -16.58 -1.23 13.90
CA CYS A 19 -15.94 -2.53 14.07
C CYS A 19 -16.88 -3.59 14.65
N ALA A 20 -18.11 -3.22 14.99
CA ALA A 20 -19.06 -4.12 15.63
C ALA A 20 -19.33 -5.32 14.71
N GLY A 21 -18.99 -6.52 15.18
CA GLY A 21 -19.17 -7.76 14.44
C GLY A 21 -18.10 -8.05 13.36
N ILE A 22 -17.10 -7.19 13.19
CA ILE A 22 -15.97 -7.46 12.29
C ILE A 22 -14.95 -8.34 13.04
N ARG A 23 -14.92 -9.62 12.69
CA ARG A 23 -13.97 -10.60 13.27
C ARG A 23 -12.89 -11.04 12.30
N SER A 24 -13.07 -10.77 11.02
CA SER A 24 -12.13 -11.11 9.96
C SER A 24 -12.29 -10.17 8.78
N VAL A 25 -11.25 -10.11 7.95
CA VAL A 25 -11.28 -9.31 6.72
C VAL A 25 -12.03 -10.10 5.64
N PRO A 26 -13.18 -9.62 5.14
CA PRO A 26 -13.93 -10.29 4.08
C PRO A 26 -13.09 -10.37 2.80
N ARG A 27 -13.17 -11.53 2.15
CA ARG A 27 -12.56 -11.79 0.84
C ARG A 27 -13.66 -11.99 -0.19
N VAL A 28 -13.59 -11.26 -1.28
CA VAL A 28 -14.61 -11.24 -2.34
C VAL A 28 -13.94 -11.32 -3.71
N SER A 29 -14.69 -11.76 -4.72
CA SER A 29 -14.25 -11.83 -6.11
C SER A 29 -15.43 -11.56 -7.03
N ASN A 30 -15.14 -11.23 -8.28
CA ASN A 30 -16.11 -10.90 -9.33
C ASN A 30 -17.18 -9.91 -8.85
N VAL A 31 -16.73 -8.83 -8.17
CA VAL A 31 -17.63 -7.87 -7.51
C VAL A 31 -18.03 -6.77 -8.47
N ASP A 32 -19.33 -6.55 -8.63
CA ASP A 32 -19.83 -5.42 -9.41
C ASP A 32 -19.43 -4.07 -8.77
N PRO A 33 -18.97 -3.07 -9.54
CA PRO A 33 -18.57 -1.78 -8.99
C PRO A 33 -19.61 -1.08 -8.13
N ASP A 34 -20.90 -1.16 -8.48
CA ASP A 34 -21.97 -0.51 -7.74
C ASP A 34 -22.26 -1.24 -6.42
N ASP A 35 -22.12 -2.57 -6.41
CA ASP A 35 -22.17 -3.37 -5.19
C ASP A 35 -20.97 -3.10 -4.29
N PHE A 36 -19.77 -2.94 -4.87
CA PHE A 36 -18.56 -2.59 -4.12
C PHE A 36 -18.70 -1.21 -3.46
N GLU A 37 -19.19 -0.23 -4.20
CA GLU A 37 -19.40 1.13 -3.71
C GLU A 37 -20.35 1.17 -2.52
N ARG A 38 -21.52 0.53 -2.67
CA ARG A 38 -22.56 0.49 -1.64
C ARG A 38 -22.13 -0.25 -0.38
N ARG A 39 -21.37 -1.34 -0.51
CA ARG A 39 -21.07 -2.23 0.62
C ARG A 39 -19.72 -1.98 1.28
N TYR A 40 -18.71 -1.58 0.50
CA TYR A 40 -17.31 -1.59 0.97
C TYR A 40 -16.59 -0.25 0.81
N ALA A 41 -16.85 0.53 -0.24
CA ALA A 41 -16.05 1.73 -0.54
C ALA A 41 -16.07 2.76 0.61
N TYR A 42 -17.23 2.98 1.23
CA TYR A 42 -17.41 3.97 2.30
C TYR A 42 -17.49 3.36 3.71
N GLY A 43 -17.48 2.03 3.82
CA GLY A 43 -17.37 1.35 5.10
C GLY A 43 -16.01 1.57 5.76
N ALA A 44 -15.95 1.49 7.09
CA ALA A 44 -14.69 1.56 7.84
C ALA A 44 -13.89 0.24 7.77
N GLY A 45 -14.59 -0.88 7.56
CA GLY A 45 -13.97 -2.20 7.51
C GLY A 45 -13.06 -2.38 6.27
N PRO A 46 -11.96 -3.13 6.42
CA PRO A 46 -11.14 -3.56 5.30
C PRO A 46 -11.91 -4.57 4.43
N VAL A 47 -11.53 -4.68 3.15
CA VAL A 47 -12.00 -5.76 2.26
C VAL A 47 -10.85 -6.15 1.32
N ILE A 48 -10.78 -7.44 0.97
CA ILE A 48 -9.84 -7.95 -0.03
C ILE A 48 -10.61 -8.45 -1.23
N VAL A 49 -10.26 -7.95 -2.41
CA VAL A 49 -10.74 -8.41 -3.70
C VAL A 49 -9.67 -9.31 -4.33
N THR A 50 -9.97 -10.59 -4.55
CA THR A 50 -8.93 -11.60 -4.85
C THR A 50 -8.56 -11.71 -6.33
N ASP A 51 -9.34 -11.11 -7.22
CA ASP A 51 -9.21 -11.19 -8.69
C ASP A 51 -9.02 -9.80 -9.34
N ALA A 52 -8.69 -8.80 -8.54
CA ALA A 52 -8.56 -7.40 -8.95
C ALA A 52 -7.52 -7.16 -10.06
N THR A 53 -6.48 -7.99 -10.10
CA THR A 53 -5.32 -7.87 -10.99
C THR A 53 -5.40 -8.77 -12.22
N ALA A 54 -6.52 -9.48 -12.44
CA ALA A 54 -6.64 -10.50 -13.49
C ALA A 54 -6.36 -9.99 -14.92
N ASN A 55 -6.52 -8.69 -15.17
CA ASN A 55 -6.26 -8.04 -16.46
C ASN A 55 -4.94 -7.25 -16.49
N TRP A 56 -4.09 -7.41 -15.49
CA TRP A 56 -2.82 -6.67 -15.38
C TRP A 56 -1.66 -7.58 -15.73
N THR A 57 -0.64 -7.03 -16.38
CA THR A 57 0.64 -7.73 -16.58
C THR A 57 1.66 -7.38 -15.49
N ALA A 58 1.30 -6.47 -14.58
CA ALA A 58 2.17 -6.02 -13.51
C ALA A 58 2.65 -7.16 -12.59
N PRO A 59 1.84 -8.16 -12.21
CA PRO A 59 2.31 -9.29 -11.41
C PRO A 59 3.47 -10.06 -12.05
N GLU A 60 3.49 -10.17 -13.38
CA GLU A 60 4.58 -10.84 -14.10
C GLU A 60 5.79 -9.92 -14.29
N VAL A 61 5.55 -8.66 -14.70
CA VAL A 61 6.59 -7.73 -15.16
C VAL A 61 7.30 -7.01 -14.02
N PHE A 62 6.59 -6.65 -12.94
CA PHE A 62 7.16 -5.80 -11.91
C PHE A 62 8.04 -6.62 -10.97
N ASP A 63 9.35 -6.37 -11.02
CA ASP A 63 10.35 -6.87 -10.09
C ASP A 63 11.44 -5.83 -9.85
N TYR A 64 12.38 -6.16 -8.96
CA TYR A 64 13.50 -5.29 -8.62
C TYR A 64 14.26 -4.79 -9.85
N TRP A 65 14.52 -5.68 -10.80
CA TRP A 65 15.31 -5.39 -12.00
C TRP A 65 14.59 -4.47 -12.96
N PHE A 66 13.29 -4.67 -13.14
CA PHE A 66 12.42 -3.77 -13.89
C PHE A 66 12.52 -2.35 -13.32
N PHE A 67 12.31 -2.18 -12.01
CA PHE A 67 12.39 -0.85 -11.39
C PHE A 67 13.80 -0.26 -11.44
N GLY A 68 14.84 -1.06 -11.23
CA GLY A 68 16.23 -0.63 -11.41
C GLY A 68 16.45 -0.02 -12.80
N LYS A 69 16.06 -0.75 -13.85
CA LYS A 69 16.21 -0.31 -15.25
C LYS A 69 15.42 0.95 -15.58
N ILE A 70 14.16 1.06 -15.13
CA ILE A 70 13.34 2.25 -15.46
C ILE A 70 13.88 3.50 -14.77
N TYR A 71 14.32 3.39 -13.51
CA TYR A 71 14.84 4.52 -12.74
C TYR A 71 16.27 4.89 -13.16
N GLU A 72 17.08 3.94 -13.62
CA GLU A 72 18.36 4.25 -14.28
C GLU A 72 18.13 5.02 -15.59
N THR A 73 17.17 4.58 -16.41
CA THR A 73 16.90 5.17 -17.73
C THR A 73 16.25 6.55 -17.65
N TYR A 74 15.29 6.73 -16.74
CA TYR A 74 14.44 7.94 -16.69
C TYR A 74 14.61 8.77 -15.41
N GLY A 75 15.16 8.20 -14.33
CA GLY A 75 15.19 8.80 -12.99
C GLY A 75 16.22 9.91 -12.79
N ALA A 76 17.20 10.09 -13.69
CA ALA A 76 18.13 11.23 -13.65
C ALA A 76 17.44 12.59 -13.93
N ARG A 77 16.16 12.58 -14.31
CA ARG A 77 15.38 13.81 -14.58
C ARG A 77 15.01 14.48 -13.26
N ARG A 78 14.93 15.82 -13.27
CA ARG A 78 14.59 16.67 -12.10
C ARG A 78 13.27 16.29 -11.41
N GLY A 79 12.38 15.52 -12.06
CA GLY A 79 11.09 15.07 -11.52
C GLY A 79 11.24 14.00 -10.43
N ALA A 80 12.03 12.95 -10.68
CA ALA A 80 12.20 11.84 -9.74
C ALA A 80 12.86 12.26 -8.41
N ALA A 81 13.73 13.28 -8.44
CA ALA A 81 14.42 13.79 -7.24
C ALA A 81 13.49 14.44 -6.19
N ARG A 82 12.22 14.72 -6.53
CA ARG A 82 11.24 15.34 -5.61
C ARG A 82 10.28 14.34 -5.00
N CYS A 83 10.36 13.05 -5.36
CA CYS A 83 9.45 12.06 -4.84
C CYS A 83 9.87 11.61 -3.42
N GLN A 84 8.90 11.20 -2.62
CA GLN A 84 9.11 10.71 -1.27
C GLN A 84 9.70 9.30 -1.28
N PHE A 85 10.68 9.06 -0.40
CA PHE A 85 11.35 7.78 -0.20
C PHE A 85 11.22 7.33 1.27
N PHE A 86 10.99 6.05 1.48
CA PHE A 86 10.81 5.43 2.79
C PHE A 86 11.82 4.29 3.00
N PRO A 87 12.85 4.50 3.84
CA PRO A 87 13.91 3.51 4.01
C PRO A 87 13.59 2.40 5.03
N TYR A 88 12.56 2.52 5.86
CA TYR A 88 12.12 1.48 6.84
C TYR A 88 13.25 0.71 7.56
N LYS A 89 14.20 1.43 8.19
CA LYS A 89 15.33 0.88 8.97
C LYS A 89 16.37 0.06 8.19
N THR A 90 16.43 0.19 6.86
CA THR A 90 17.45 -0.48 6.03
C THR A 90 18.75 0.30 5.86
N GLY A 91 18.79 1.57 6.29
CA GLY A 91 19.95 2.44 6.15
C GLY A 91 20.06 3.17 4.81
N PHE A 92 19.21 2.85 3.83
CA PHE A 92 19.21 3.53 2.53
C PHE A 92 18.90 5.03 2.67
N ARG A 93 19.63 5.86 1.92
CA ARG A 93 19.46 7.32 1.90
C ARG A 93 18.64 7.80 0.71
N SER A 94 18.55 7.00 -0.35
CA SER A 94 17.83 7.35 -1.57
C SER A 94 17.29 6.13 -2.30
N LEU A 95 16.32 6.35 -3.20
CA LEU A 95 15.84 5.31 -4.11
C LEU A 95 16.95 4.78 -5.02
N GLN A 96 17.89 5.64 -5.45
CA GLN A 96 19.01 5.22 -6.28
C GLN A 96 19.89 4.20 -5.55
N GLU A 97 20.20 4.44 -4.29
CA GLU A 97 20.94 3.51 -3.44
C GLU A 97 20.18 2.19 -3.26
N ALA A 98 18.87 2.28 -2.99
CA ALA A 98 18.01 1.13 -2.79
C ALA A 98 17.81 0.27 -4.06
N LEU A 99 17.96 0.85 -5.24
CA LEU A 99 17.92 0.17 -6.55
C LEU A 99 19.31 -0.22 -7.08
N SER A 100 20.37 0.01 -6.30
CA SER A 100 21.76 -0.32 -6.66
C SER A 100 22.36 -1.39 -5.72
N LEU A 101 21.53 -2.29 -5.20
CA LEU A 101 21.98 -3.44 -4.42
C LEU A 101 22.71 -4.47 -5.28
N GLU A 102 23.68 -5.15 -4.67
CA GLU A 102 24.32 -6.33 -5.25
C GLU A 102 23.30 -7.46 -5.45
N GLU A 103 23.42 -8.21 -6.54
CA GLU A 103 22.51 -9.29 -6.91
C GLU A 103 22.31 -10.33 -5.79
N ALA A 104 23.39 -10.70 -5.10
CA ALA A 104 23.33 -11.60 -3.95
C ALA A 104 22.38 -11.09 -2.86
N ARG A 105 22.36 -9.78 -2.59
CA ARG A 105 21.47 -9.15 -1.59
C ARG A 105 20.03 -9.04 -2.09
N VAL A 106 19.84 -8.75 -3.38
CA VAL A 106 18.50 -8.76 -4.00
C VAL A 106 17.87 -10.15 -3.88
N ASN A 107 18.67 -11.20 -4.10
CA ASN A 107 18.26 -12.60 -4.07
C ASN A 107 18.24 -13.22 -2.66
N TYR A 108 18.52 -12.45 -1.61
CA TYR A 108 18.56 -12.95 -0.23
C TYR A 108 19.53 -14.13 -0.03
N GLU A 109 20.68 -14.10 -0.69
CA GLU A 109 21.70 -15.12 -0.50
C GLU A 109 22.21 -15.15 0.96
N PRO A 110 22.61 -16.33 1.47
CA PRO A 110 23.08 -16.46 2.85
C PRO A 110 24.21 -15.47 3.18
N GLY A 111 24.06 -14.73 4.29
CA GLY A 111 25.03 -13.74 4.74
C GLY A 111 24.77 -12.31 4.26
N THR A 112 23.70 -12.08 3.50
CA THR A 112 23.28 -10.73 3.08
C THR A 112 22.26 -10.10 4.04
N GLU A 113 22.29 -8.77 4.15
CA GLU A 113 21.36 -8.02 5.00
C GLU A 113 19.96 -7.89 4.35
N PRO A 114 18.86 -8.09 5.10
CA PRO A 114 17.52 -7.92 4.56
C PRO A 114 17.27 -6.47 4.11
N TRP A 115 16.33 -6.30 3.19
CA TRP A 115 15.95 -4.99 2.69
C TRP A 115 14.45 -4.88 2.49
N TYR A 116 13.93 -3.68 2.72
CA TYR A 116 12.55 -3.31 2.49
C TYR A 116 12.48 -1.78 2.40
N PHE A 117 11.96 -1.25 1.31
CA PHE A 117 11.83 0.18 1.09
C PHE A 117 10.56 0.50 0.32
N GLY A 118 10.14 1.76 0.42
CA GLY A 118 9.02 2.29 -0.33
C GLY A 118 9.37 3.60 -1.00
N TRP A 119 8.66 3.95 -2.05
CA TRP A 119 8.79 5.26 -2.67
C TRP A 119 7.49 5.67 -3.36
N SER A 120 7.35 6.97 -3.59
CA SER A 120 6.35 7.49 -4.51
C SER A 120 6.96 7.64 -5.90
N ASN A 121 6.20 7.30 -6.94
CA ASN A 121 6.50 7.70 -8.29
C ASN A 121 5.72 8.97 -8.63
N CYS A 122 6.44 10.08 -8.76
CA CYS A 122 5.90 11.39 -9.13
C CYS A 122 6.42 11.87 -10.50
N ASP A 123 7.20 11.05 -11.22
CA ASP A 123 7.68 11.36 -12.57
C ASP A 123 6.66 10.89 -13.62
N PRO A 124 6.11 11.80 -14.44
CA PRO A 124 5.05 11.47 -15.40
C PRO A 124 5.52 10.49 -16.50
N VAL A 125 6.82 10.43 -16.81
CA VAL A 125 7.34 9.52 -17.82
C VAL A 125 7.43 8.10 -17.27
N ILE A 126 7.96 7.95 -16.06
CA ILE A 126 7.96 6.64 -15.39
C ILE A 126 6.52 6.18 -15.16
N LEU A 127 5.63 7.09 -14.73
CA LEU A 127 4.21 6.80 -14.53
C LEU A 127 3.58 6.23 -15.80
N LYS A 128 3.86 6.83 -16.97
CA LYS A 128 3.34 6.33 -18.24
C LYS A 128 3.74 4.88 -18.50
N VAL A 129 5.01 4.53 -18.27
CA VAL A 129 5.51 3.15 -18.43
C VAL A 129 4.83 2.21 -17.44
N LEU A 130 4.68 2.60 -16.17
CA LEU A 130 4.02 1.76 -15.18
C LEU A 130 2.55 1.51 -15.55
N ARG A 131 1.85 2.52 -16.08
CA ARG A 131 0.43 2.43 -16.49
C ARG A 131 0.18 1.57 -17.74
N GLU A 132 1.24 1.12 -18.43
CA GLU A 132 1.10 0.11 -19.48
C GLU A 132 0.82 -1.29 -18.89
N HIS A 133 1.18 -1.53 -17.62
CA HIS A 133 1.11 -2.85 -16.99
C HIS A 133 -0.03 -3.01 -15.99
N TYR A 134 -0.63 -1.92 -15.54
CA TYR A 134 -1.77 -1.96 -14.63
C TYR A 134 -2.69 -0.75 -14.78
N GLY A 135 -3.96 -0.95 -14.44
CA GLY A 135 -5.00 0.06 -14.55
C GLY A 135 -5.70 0.34 -13.23
N ARG A 136 -6.85 1.01 -13.31
CA ARG A 136 -7.80 1.10 -12.22
C ARG A 136 -8.39 -0.31 -11.96
N PRO A 137 -8.37 -0.84 -10.73
CA PRO A 137 -9.03 -2.11 -10.43
C PRO A 137 -10.50 -2.12 -10.88
N TYR A 138 -10.95 -3.24 -11.42
CA TYR A 138 -12.26 -3.32 -12.09
C TYR A 138 -13.43 -2.99 -11.15
N PHE A 139 -13.30 -3.36 -9.87
CA PHE A 139 -14.34 -3.23 -8.84
C PHE A 139 -14.50 -1.81 -8.30
N LEU A 140 -13.59 -0.88 -8.62
CA LEU A 140 -13.73 0.49 -8.16
C LEU A 140 -14.85 1.21 -8.94
N PRO A 141 -15.49 2.23 -8.34
CA PRO A 141 -16.39 3.13 -9.05
C PRO A 141 -15.73 3.78 -10.28
N ARG A 142 -16.52 4.06 -11.33
CA ARG A 142 -16.01 4.76 -12.53
C ARG A 142 -15.54 6.18 -12.22
N ALA A 143 -16.15 6.82 -11.22
CA ALA A 143 -15.77 8.14 -10.75
C ALA A 143 -14.52 8.13 -9.86
N SER A 144 -13.95 6.96 -9.53
CA SER A 144 -12.72 6.89 -8.75
C SER A 144 -11.55 7.49 -9.52
N GLU A 145 -10.97 8.55 -8.97
CA GLU A 145 -9.78 9.18 -9.50
C GLU A 145 -8.55 8.30 -9.21
N ASN A 146 -7.73 8.07 -10.23
CA ASN A 146 -6.36 7.63 -10.00
C ASN A 146 -5.53 8.88 -9.68
N ASN A 147 -4.93 8.90 -8.49
CA ASN A 147 -4.02 9.97 -8.13
C ASN A 147 -2.83 10.00 -9.11
N ALA A 148 -2.24 11.17 -9.31
CA ALA A 148 -1.08 11.35 -10.19
C ALA A 148 0.21 10.73 -9.62
N VAL A 149 0.15 10.11 -8.44
CA VAL A 149 1.27 9.54 -7.71
C VAL A 149 0.96 8.10 -7.32
N ASP A 150 1.86 7.21 -7.70
CA ASP A 150 1.84 5.82 -7.27
C ASP A 150 2.77 5.61 -6.09
N TRP A 151 2.42 4.67 -5.22
CA TRP A 151 3.28 4.24 -4.12
C TRP A 151 3.67 2.80 -4.36
N VAL A 152 4.98 2.54 -4.36
CA VAL A 152 5.54 1.20 -4.54
C VAL A 152 6.31 0.84 -3.29
N PHE A 153 6.11 -0.38 -2.81
CA PHE A 153 6.83 -0.94 -1.68
C PHE A 153 7.46 -2.26 -2.12
N MET A 154 8.70 -2.50 -1.74
CA MET A 154 9.42 -3.69 -2.15
C MET A 154 10.40 -4.13 -1.08
N GLY A 155 10.47 -5.43 -0.90
CA GLY A 155 11.43 -6.11 -0.04
C GLY A 155 11.14 -7.61 -0.06
N GLY A 156 11.97 -8.35 0.64
CA GLY A 156 11.76 -9.77 0.91
C GLY A 156 11.38 -10.02 2.37
N THR A 157 11.58 -11.25 2.80
CA THR A 157 11.05 -11.74 4.07
C THR A 157 11.64 -11.03 5.29
N GLY A 158 10.78 -10.71 6.26
CA GLY A 158 11.16 -10.31 7.62
C GLY A 158 11.09 -8.81 7.92
N LEU A 159 11.24 -7.94 6.93
CA LEU A 159 11.08 -6.49 7.10
C LEU A 159 9.75 -6.00 6.55
N GLY A 160 9.27 -4.87 7.07
CA GLY A 160 8.00 -4.27 6.65
C GLY A 160 7.86 -2.85 7.19
N ALA A 161 6.77 -2.18 6.82
CA ALA A 161 6.43 -0.88 7.40
C ALA A 161 6.04 -1.06 8.88
N HIS A 162 6.33 -0.07 9.71
CA HIS A 162 5.91 -0.08 11.12
C HIS A 162 4.43 0.32 11.25
N MET A 163 3.82 0.09 12.42
CA MET A 163 2.47 0.56 12.71
C MET A 163 2.38 2.09 12.54
N HIS A 164 1.51 2.55 11.64
CA HIS A 164 1.27 3.96 11.35
C HIS A 164 -0.18 4.19 10.91
N VAL A 165 -0.61 5.45 10.92
CA VAL A 165 -1.92 5.89 10.40
C VAL A 165 -1.67 6.75 9.17
N ASP A 166 -2.29 6.39 8.06
CA ASP A 166 -2.20 7.13 6.81
C ASP A 166 -3.24 8.25 6.76
N ASN A 167 -2.82 9.48 6.98
CA ASN A 167 -3.74 10.61 6.88
C ASN A 167 -3.93 11.05 5.42
N VAL A 168 -4.74 10.32 4.66
CA VAL A 168 -5.10 10.75 3.30
C VAL A 168 -6.56 11.23 3.23
N ARG A 169 -6.86 12.02 2.19
CA ARG A 169 -8.19 12.56 1.96
C ARG A 169 -9.19 11.61 1.30
N LEU A 170 -8.72 10.64 0.52
CA LEU A 170 -9.54 9.73 -0.28
C LEU A 170 -9.24 8.27 0.06
N PRO A 171 -10.23 7.36 0.08
CA PRO A 171 -9.98 5.94 0.28
C PRO A 171 -8.90 5.42 -0.67
N SER A 172 -7.96 4.62 -0.16
CA SER A 172 -6.91 4.00 -0.96
C SER A 172 -7.15 2.52 -1.15
N TRP A 173 -6.48 1.98 -2.16
CA TRP A 173 -6.37 0.56 -2.40
C TRP A 173 -4.89 0.19 -2.57
N GLN A 174 -4.56 -1.06 -2.27
CA GLN A 174 -3.21 -1.61 -2.44
C GLN A 174 -3.29 -3.01 -3.03
N SER A 175 -2.51 -3.27 -4.07
CA SER A 175 -2.49 -4.58 -4.75
C SER A 175 -1.18 -5.31 -4.46
N GLN A 176 -1.27 -6.57 -4.04
CA GLN A 176 -0.11 -7.44 -3.88
C GLN A 176 0.27 -8.05 -5.23
N LEU A 177 1.39 -7.61 -5.78
CA LEU A 177 1.83 -8.03 -7.11
C LEU A 177 2.75 -9.26 -7.08
N LYS A 178 3.56 -9.40 -6.02
CA LYS A 178 4.44 -10.56 -5.82
C LYS A 178 4.53 -10.93 -4.35
N GLY A 179 4.73 -12.22 -4.07
CA GLY A 179 4.84 -12.75 -2.71
C GLY A 179 3.53 -12.64 -1.93
N ALA A 180 3.65 -12.50 -0.61
CA ALA A 180 2.54 -12.35 0.30
C ALA A 180 2.94 -11.48 1.49
N LYS A 181 1.97 -10.78 2.09
CA LYS A 181 2.18 -10.08 3.35
C LYS A 181 1.09 -10.25 4.36
N GLU A 182 1.50 -10.29 5.62
CA GLU A 182 0.61 -10.12 6.75
C GLU A 182 0.35 -8.63 7.04
N TRP A 183 -0.93 -8.31 7.09
CA TRP A 183 -1.48 -7.03 7.51
C TRP A 183 -2.04 -7.16 8.91
N ILE A 184 -1.54 -6.33 9.83
CA ILE A 184 -2.06 -6.23 11.19
C ILE A 184 -2.78 -4.89 11.33
N LEU A 185 -4.09 -4.95 11.61
CA LEU A 185 -4.95 -3.80 11.80
C LEU A 185 -5.29 -3.67 13.28
N ALA A 186 -4.88 -2.58 13.89
CA ALA A 186 -5.18 -2.27 15.28
C ALA A 186 -6.36 -1.28 15.37
N PRO A 187 -7.25 -1.40 16.37
CA PRO A 187 -8.26 -0.38 16.57
C PRO A 187 -7.67 0.94 17.08
N PRO A 188 -8.35 2.09 16.86
CA PRO A 188 -7.94 3.34 17.47
C PRO A 188 -8.02 3.21 19.01
N PRO A 189 -7.17 3.92 19.79
CA PRO A 189 -7.09 3.76 21.24
C PRO A 189 -8.42 3.90 21.97
N GLU A 190 -9.30 4.79 21.52
CA GLU A 190 -10.63 5.02 22.06
C GLU A 190 -11.57 3.81 21.93
N CYS A 191 -11.32 2.90 20.98
CA CYS A 191 -12.12 1.71 20.71
C CYS A 191 -11.41 0.40 21.09
N TYR A 192 -10.32 0.47 21.83
CA TYR A 192 -9.48 -0.68 22.19
C TYR A 192 -10.26 -1.82 22.88
N TYR A 193 -11.27 -1.49 23.68
CA TYR A 193 -12.10 -2.49 24.39
C TYR A 193 -13.35 -2.92 23.63
N SER A 194 -13.63 -2.31 22.47
CA SER A 194 -14.83 -2.58 21.68
C SER A 194 -14.52 -3.25 20.34
N CYS A 195 -13.29 -3.10 19.86
CA CYS A 195 -12.84 -3.63 18.58
C CYS A 195 -11.68 -4.62 18.79
N ASP A 196 -11.63 -5.63 17.93
CA ASP A 196 -10.54 -6.60 17.92
C ASP A 196 -9.39 -6.16 16.99
N PHE A 197 -8.20 -6.70 17.27
CA PHE A 197 -7.11 -6.68 16.30
C PHE A 197 -7.46 -7.67 15.17
N LEU A 198 -7.18 -7.26 13.93
CA LEU A 198 -7.32 -8.13 12.77
C LEU A 198 -5.95 -8.43 12.20
N SER A 199 -5.69 -9.69 11.87
CA SER A 199 -4.57 -10.08 11.01
C SER A 199 -5.10 -10.73 9.75
N VAL A 200 -4.53 -10.38 8.60
CA VAL A 200 -4.84 -11.02 7.32
C VAL A 200 -3.61 -11.11 6.44
N VAL A 201 -3.43 -12.25 5.78
CA VAL A 201 -2.39 -12.40 4.75
C VAL A 201 -2.98 -12.05 3.38
N VAL A 202 -2.39 -11.04 2.73
CA VAL A 202 -2.70 -10.63 1.37
C VAL A 202 -1.74 -11.38 0.43
N GLN A 203 -2.30 -12.10 -0.53
CA GLN A 203 -1.57 -12.96 -1.47
C GLN A 203 -1.38 -12.26 -2.81
N THR A 204 -0.44 -12.74 -3.62
CA THR A 204 -0.29 -12.27 -5.01
C THR A 204 -1.63 -12.32 -5.73
N GLY A 205 -2.02 -11.19 -6.32
CA GLY A 205 -3.28 -11.00 -7.04
C GLY A 205 -4.37 -10.30 -6.23
N ASP A 206 -4.28 -10.33 -4.90
CA ASP A 206 -5.20 -9.66 -4.00
C ASP A 206 -5.06 -8.14 -4.09
N THR A 207 -6.18 -7.42 -4.02
CA THR A 207 -6.22 -5.99 -3.81
C THR A 207 -7.06 -5.67 -2.58
N SER A 208 -6.45 -5.01 -1.61
CA SER A 208 -7.09 -4.56 -0.40
C SER A 208 -7.57 -3.13 -0.54
N LYS A 209 -8.77 -2.85 -0.05
CA LYS A 209 -9.25 -1.48 0.19
C LYS A 209 -9.22 -1.24 1.68
N PHE A 210 -8.67 -0.10 2.06
CA PHE A 210 -8.61 0.34 3.45
C PHE A 210 -9.20 1.74 3.59
N ASN A 211 -10.00 1.94 4.63
CA ASN A 211 -10.39 3.29 5.02
C ASN A 211 -9.32 3.80 5.99
N LEU A 212 -8.51 4.75 5.53
CA LEU A 212 -7.19 5.06 6.07
C LEU A 212 -7.15 5.73 7.47
N LYS A 213 -8.27 5.70 8.22
CA LYS A 213 -8.27 6.02 9.66
C LYS A 213 -7.87 4.84 10.55
N VAL A 214 -7.73 3.66 9.97
CA VAL A 214 -7.26 2.45 10.64
C VAL A 214 -5.76 2.29 10.36
N PRO A 215 -4.93 1.88 11.33
CA PRO A 215 -3.52 1.63 11.11
C PRO A 215 -3.26 0.44 10.17
N LEU A 216 -2.20 0.52 9.35
CA LEU A 216 -2.03 -0.22 8.09
C LEU A 216 -0.60 -0.68 7.81
N ILE A 217 -0.38 -1.88 7.22
CA ILE A 217 0.97 -2.35 6.79
C ILE A 217 0.98 -3.33 5.56
N HIS A 218 1.12 -2.78 4.34
CA HIS A 218 2.02 -2.96 3.16
C HIS A 218 2.27 -4.35 2.49
N LEU A 219 3.23 -4.50 1.52
CA LEU A 219 3.63 -5.70 0.67
C LEU A 219 4.72 -6.71 1.12
#